data_AF-A0A7S2Z1Y8-F1
#
_entry.id   AF-A0A7S2Z1Y8-F1
#
_cell.length_a   1.000
_cell.length_b   1.000
_cell.length_c   1.000
_cell.angle_alpha   90.00
_cell.angle_beta   90.00
_cell.angle_gamma   90.00
#
_symmetry.space_group_name_H-M   'P 1'
#
loop_
_entity.id
_entity.type
_entity.pdbx_description
1 polymer ?
#
loop_
_entity_poly.entity_id
_entity_poly.type
_entity_poly.pdbx_seq_one_letter_code
_entity_poly.pdbx_strand_id
1 'polypeptide(L)'
;GNKYEFTQPIEMRFNELISGVRADLGIKVFGDDMDQLLASAKAVQEVLETVEGAEDILVEQVTGQPMLSVHPKRMALSRYGLNVEDVQALVATGVGGESAGLIYEGDRRFELVVRLPETVRRDIDSLAFLPVPLPDGGYVPLSEVAELELALAPTQVSRENG
;
A
#
# COMPACT_ATOMS: atom_id res chain seq x y z
N GLY A 1 -24.06 -3.65 -0.72
CA GLY A 1 -25.00 -2.77 -0.01
C GLY A 1 -24.23 -2.07 1.08
N ASN A 2 -24.33 -0.75 1.18
CA ASN A 2 -23.62 0.02 2.19
C ASN A 2 -24.15 -0.39 3.58
N LYS A 3 -23.36 -1.13 4.36
CA LYS A 3 -23.67 -1.41 5.77
C LYS A 3 -23.39 -0.12 6.56
N TYR A 4 -24.41 0.37 7.26
CA TYR A 4 -24.34 1.60 8.07
C TYR A 4 -24.14 1.20 9.52
N GLU A 5 -23.04 1.61 10.12
CA GLU A 5 -22.80 1.51 11.57
C GLU A 5 -23.39 2.77 12.23
N PHE A 6 -24.45 2.64 13.04
CA PHE A 6 -25.06 3.77 13.74
C PHE A 6 -24.19 4.18 14.93
N THR A 7 -23.62 5.39 14.89
CA THR A 7 -22.66 5.85 15.92
C THR A 7 -22.86 7.33 16.25
N GLN A 8 -22.43 7.74 17.45
CA GLN A 8 -22.32 9.15 17.82
C GLN A 8 -20.86 9.62 17.65
N PRO A 9 -20.59 10.70 16.89
CA PRO A 9 -19.21 11.10 16.57
C PRO A 9 -18.31 11.38 17.78
N ILE A 10 -18.85 11.87 18.90
CA ILE A 10 -18.07 12.16 20.11
C ILE A 10 -17.69 10.86 20.83
N GLU A 11 -18.66 9.96 21.02
CA GLU A 11 -18.46 8.66 21.68
C GLU A 11 -17.50 7.78 20.88
N MET A 12 -17.70 7.67 19.56
CA MET A 12 -16.80 6.96 18.66
C MET A 12 -15.34 7.42 18.81
N ARG A 13 -15.11 8.74 18.89
CA ARG A 13 -13.76 9.28 19.08
C ARG A 13 -13.17 8.94 20.43
N PHE A 14 -13.99 8.90 21.47
CA PHE A 14 -13.55 8.52 22.81
C PHE A 14 -13.17 7.02 22.86
N ASN A 15 -13.99 6.16 22.26
CA ASN A 15 -13.72 4.73 22.12
C ASN A 15 -12.43 4.48 21.32
N GLU A 16 -12.25 5.20 20.20
CA GLU A 16 -11.05 5.11 19.37
C GLU A 16 -9.79 5.57 20.13
N LEU A 17 -9.89 6.63 20.94
CA LEU A 17 -8.78 7.15 21.74
C LEU A 17 -8.36 6.22 22.87
N ILE A 18 -9.32 5.55 23.53
CA ILE A 18 -9.03 4.68 24.68
C ILE A 18 -8.63 3.27 24.23
N SER A 19 -9.39 2.70 23.31
CA SER A 19 -9.28 1.28 22.94
C SER A 19 -8.62 1.05 21.59
N GLY A 20 -8.54 2.07 20.73
CA GLY A 20 -8.15 1.93 19.33
C GLY A 20 -9.25 1.38 18.41
N VAL A 21 -10.46 1.14 18.94
CA VAL A 21 -11.59 0.56 18.19
C VAL A 21 -12.72 1.58 18.08
N ARG A 22 -13.46 1.59 16.95
CA ARG A 22 -14.53 2.55 16.66
C ARG A 22 -15.92 2.11 17.09
N ALA A 23 -16.05 0.86 17.54
CA ALA A 23 -17.28 0.25 18.02
C ALA A 23 -17.33 0.25 19.56
N ASP A 24 -18.51 -0.05 20.10
CA ASP A 24 -18.74 -0.18 21.55
C ASP A 24 -17.98 -1.37 22.16
N LEU A 25 -17.77 -2.43 21.37
CA LEU A 25 -16.98 -3.60 21.73
C LEU A 25 -15.99 -3.95 20.62
N GLY A 26 -14.73 -4.19 21.00
CA GLY A 26 -13.68 -4.63 20.09
C GLY A 26 -13.02 -5.92 20.57
N ILE A 27 -12.88 -6.89 19.67
CA ILE A 27 -12.08 -8.09 19.92
C ILE A 27 -10.76 -7.96 19.16
N LYS A 28 -9.64 -8.03 19.89
CA LYS A 28 -8.29 -7.97 19.33
C LYS A 28 -7.67 -9.35 19.32
N VAL A 29 -7.19 -9.79 18.16
CA VAL A 29 -6.43 -11.03 18.00
C VAL A 29 -4.96 -10.67 17.82
N PHE A 30 -4.08 -11.25 18.65
CA PHE A 30 -2.64 -10.95 18.65
C PHE A 30 -1.83 -12.16 18.18
N GLY A 31 -0.75 -11.90 17.45
CA GLY A 31 0.11 -12.92 16.87
C GLY A 31 0.98 -12.35 15.74
N ASP A 32 1.90 -13.17 15.25
CA ASP A 32 2.90 -12.76 14.26
C ASP A 32 2.50 -13.07 12.81
N ASP A 33 1.59 -14.04 12.63
CA ASP A 33 1.14 -14.53 11.32
C ASP A 33 -0.19 -13.88 10.92
N MET A 34 -0.14 -13.00 9.91
CA MET A 34 -1.32 -12.25 9.44
C MET A 34 -2.42 -13.16 8.88
N ASP A 35 -2.06 -14.27 8.24
CA ASP A 35 -3.04 -15.21 7.68
C ASP A 35 -3.75 -15.96 8.80
N GLN A 36 -3.01 -16.36 9.84
CA GLN A 36 -3.57 -16.99 11.03
C GLN A 36 -4.47 -16.02 11.81
N LEU A 37 -4.06 -14.75 11.94
CA LEU A 37 -4.88 -13.72 12.59
C LEU A 37 -6.19 -13.50 11.84
N LEU A 38 -6.15 -13.42 10.50
CA LEU A 38 -7.35 -13.25 9.68
C LEU A 38 -8.27 -14.47 9.79
N ALA A 39 -7.73 -15.69 9.76
CA ALA A 39 -8.52 -16.90 9.94
C ALA A 39 -9.19 -16.94 11.33
N SER A 40 -8.46 -16.57 12.38
CA SER A 40 -8.96 -16.54 13.75
C SER A 40 -10.04 -15.46 13.93
N ALA A 41 -9.83 -14.27 13.36
CA ALA A 41 -10.83 -13.19 13.39
C ALA A 41 -12.14 -13.58 12.69
N LYS A 42 -12.05 -14.28 11.55
CA LYS A 42 -13.23 -14.82 10.86
C LYS A 42 -13.96 -15.88 11.69
N ALA A 43 -13.24 -16.79 12.33
CA ALA A 43 -13.85 -17.77 13.23
C ALA A 43 -14.55 -17.10 14.43
N VAL A 44 -13.95 -16.05 14.99
CA VAL A 44 -14.60 -15.24 16.05
C VAL A 44 -15.85 -14.55 15.53
N GLN A 45 -15.81 -13.97 14.32
CA GLN A 45 -16.99 -13.38 13.68
C GLN A 45 -18.13 -14.38 13.54
N GLU A 46 -17.85 -15.58 13.01
CA GLU A 46 -18.86 -16.64 12.84
C GLU A 46 -19.54 -17.02 14.17
N VAL A 47 -18.78 -17.04 15.27
CA VAL A 47 -19.34 -17.29 16.61
C VAL A 47 -20.19 -16.11 17.07
N LEU A 48 -19.71 -14.87 16.93
CA LEU A 48 -20.44 -13.67 17.33
C LEU A 48 -21.76 -13.51 16.58
N GLU A 49 -21.82 -13.88 15.31
CA GLU A 49 -23.05 -13.83 14.50
C GLU A 49 -24.16 -14.74 15.05
N THR A 50 -23.84 -15.70 15.92
CA THR A 50 -24.83 -16.55 16.62
C THR A 50 -25.32 -15.97 17.94
N VAL A 51 -24.71 -14.90 18.44
CA VAL A 51 -25.06 -14.28 19.73
C VAL A 51 -26.22 -13.32 19.55
N GLU A 52 -27.30 -13.55 20.30
CA GLU A 52 -28.47 -12.66 20.29
C GLU A 52 -28.08 -11.24 20.75
N GLY A 53 -28.40 -10.24 19.92
CA GLY A 53 -28.08 -8.84 20.16
C GLY A 53 -26.72 -8.38 19.60
N ALA A 54 -25.94 -9.25 18.95
CA ALA A 54 -24.75 -8.84 18.22
C ALA A 54 -25.14 -8.35 16.82
N GLU A 55 -25.10 -7.03 16.62
CA GLU A 55 -25.31 -6.38 15.32
C GLU A 55 -24.02 -5.73 14.81
N ASP A 56 -23.96 -5.45 13.49
CA ASP A 56 -22.83 -4.76 12.83
C ASP A 56 -21.42 -5.36 13.04
N ILE A 57 -21.34 -6.69 13.15
CA ILE A 57 -20.05 -7.40 13.28
C ILE A 57 -19.21 -7.22 12.00
N LEU A 58 -18.01 -6.65 12.18
CA LEU A 58 -17.05 -6.37 11.13
C LEU A 58 -15.68 -6.91 11.51
N VAL A 59 -15.06 -7.64 10.59
CA VAL A 59 -13.63 -8.01 10.67
C VAL A 59 -12.85 -7.01 9.84
N GLU A 60 -11.84 -6.40 10.45
CA GLU A 60 -10.95 -5.47 9.75
C GLU A 60 -10.20 -6.19 8.63
N GLN A 61 -10.35 -5.70 7.40
CA GLN A 61 -9.64 -6.25 6.26
C GLN A 61 -8.20 -5.72 6.24
N VAL A 62 -7.27 -6.59 6.63
CA VAL A 62 -5.84 -6.26 6.72
C VAL A 62 -5.06 -6.45 5.41
N THR A 63 -5.65 -7.08 4.38
CA THR A 63 -4.98 -7.34 3.07
C THR A 63 -5.84 -6.93 1.88
N GLY A 64 -5.22 -6.84 0.70
CA GLY A 64 -5.93 -6.66 -0.57
C GLY A 64 -5.62 -5.36 -1.30
N GLN A 65 -4.57 -4.65 -0.88
CA GLN A 65 -4.04 -3.52 -1.65
C GLN A 65 -3.09 -4.05 -2.73
N PRO A 66 -3.38 -3.86 -4.04
CA PRO A 66 -2.42 -4.17 -5.08
C PRO A 66 -1.16 -3.33 -4.91
N MET A 67 -0.02 -4.00 -4.77
CA MET A 67 1.29 -3.39 -4.64
C MET A 67 2.19 -3.88 -5.77
N LEU A 68 2.81 -2.93 -6.48
CA LEU A 68 3.85 -3.22 -7.45
C LEU A 68 5.19 -3.31 -6.72
N SER A 69 5.74 -4.50 -6.63
CA SER A 69 7.06 -4.77 -6.09
C SER A 69 8.11 -4.82 -7.20
N VAL A 70 9.20 -4.08 -7.00
CA VAL A 70 10.34 -4.04 -7.93
C VAL A 70 11.48 -4.82 -7.29
N HIS A 71 11.80 -5.98 -7.84
CA HIS A 71 12.84 -6.89 -7.36
C HIS A 71 14.13 -6.68 -8.16
N PRO A 72 15.14 -5.98 -7.61
CA PRO A 72 16.34 -5.63 -8.38
C PRO A 72 17.24 -6.84 -8.58
N LYS A 73 17.63 -7.11 -9.84
CA LYS A 73 18.58 -8.16 -10.22
C LYS A 73 20.00 -7.67 -9.94
N ARG A 74 20.45 -7.79 -8.69
CA ARG A 74 21.74 -7.26 -8.21
C ARG A 74 22.94 -7.59 -9.10
N MET A 75 23.00 -8.80 -9.66
CA MET A 75 24.07 -9.19 -10.59
C MET A 75 24.01 -8.47 -11.93
N ALA A 76 22.82 -8.26 -12.49
CA ALA A 76 22.66 -7.48 -13.72
C ALA A 76 23.01 -6.01 -13.48
N LEU A 77 22.48 -5.42 -12.40
CA LEU A 77 22.81 -4.04 -11.99
C LEU A 77 24.32 -3.83 -11.88
N SER A 78 25.04 -4.76 -11.25
CA SER A 78 26.50 -4.66 -11.11
C SER A 78 27.26 -4.68 -12.44
N ARG A 79 26.77 -5.41 -13.45
CA ARG A 79 27.38 -5.46 -14.78
C ARG A 79 27.21 -4.14 -15.54
N TYR A 80 26.09 -3.48 -15.30
CA TYR A 80 25.73 -2.20 -15.89
C TYR A 80 26.21 -0.99 -15.08
N GLY A 81 26.84 -1.21 -13.92
CA GLY A 81 27.30 -0.15 -13.03
C GLY A 81 26.17 0.67 -12.40
N LEU A 82 24.99 0.06 -12.22
CA LEU A 82 23.79 0.70 -11.69
C LEU A 82 23.64 0.46 -10.19
N ASN A 83 23.17 1.48 -9.46
CA ASN A 83 22.74 1.30 -8.08
C ASN A 83 21.29 0.86 -8.01
N VAL A 84 20.96 0.14 -6.94
CA VAL A 84 19.57 -0.26 -6.65
C VAL A 84 18.69 0.97 -6.42
N GLU A 85 19.22 1.97 -5.72
CA GLU A 85 18.51 3.21 -5.39
C GLU A 85 18.08 3.96 -6.66
N ASP A 86 18.97 4.10 -7.64
CA ASP A 86 18.68 4.79 -8.90
C ASP A 86 17.52 4.13 -9.66
N VAL A 87 17.50 2.79 -9.70
CA VAL A 87 16.43 2.03 -10.36
C VAL A 87 15.11 2.12 -9.60
N GLN A 88 15.15 2.04 -8.27
CA GLN A 88 13.94 2.21 -7.45
C GLN A 88 13.37 3.63 -7.54
N ALA A 89 14.24 4.65 -7.52
CA ALA A 89 13.85 6.05 -7.70
C ALA A 89 13.19 6.26 -9.08
N LEU A 90 13.79 5.72 -10.15
CA LEU A 90 13.23 5.82 -11.50
C LEU A 90 11.82 5.22 -11.59
N VAL A 91 11.59 4.05 -10.98
CA VAL A 91 10.25 3.44 -10.98
C VAL A 91 9.29 4.21 -10.07
N ALA A 92 9.75 4.68 -8.90
CA ALA A 92 8.93 5.47 -7.98
C ALA A 92 8.47 6.80 -8.61
N THR A 93 9.38 7.56 -9.21
CA THR A 93 9.08 8.79 -9.96
C THR A 93 8.22 8.49 -11.17
N GLY A 94 8.49 7.39 -11.88
CA GLY A 94 7.69 6.99 -13.03
C GLY A 94 6.24 6.65 -12.68
N VAL A 95 6.03 5.84 -11.64
CA VAL A 95 4.71 5.29 -11.28
C VAL A 95 3.98 6.17 -10.27
N GLY A 96 4.59 6.47 -9.13
CA GLY A 96 4.02 7.29 -8.06
C GLY A 96 4.01 8.78 -8.40
N GLY A 97 5.05 9.22 -9.10
CA GLY A 97 5.30 10.62 -9.38
C GLY A 97 6.19 11.28 -8.33
N GLU A 98 6.92 12.29 -8.77
CA GLU A 98 7.82 13.07 -7.91
C GLU A 98 7.48 14.55 -8.00
N SER A 99 7.55 15.23 -6.86
CA SER A 99 7.36 16.67 -6.77
C SER A 99 8.54 17.39 -7.42
N ALA A 100 8.28 18.06 -8.54
CA ALA A 100 9.26 18.89 -9.23
C ALA A 100 9.26 20.34 -8.73
N GLY A 101 8.35 20.69 -7.82
CA GLY A 101 8.29 22.00 -7.18
C GLY A 101 6.87 22.52 -6.95
N LEU A 102 6.77 23.80 -6.62
CA LEU A 102 5.51 24.48 -6.38
C LEU A 102 5.25 25.54 -7.45
N ILE A 103 4.01 25.57 -7.94
CA ILE A 103 3.49 26.65 -8.78
C ILE A 103 2.67 27.56 -7.87
N TYR A 104 2.95 28.87 -7.94
CA TYR A 104 2.25 29.89 -7.18
C TYR A 104 1.26 30.63 -8.09
N GLU A 105 0.02 30.74 -7.65
CA GLU A 105 -1.04 31.49 -8.33
C GLU A 105 -1.73 32.41 -7.32
N GLY A 106 -1.18 33.62 -7.15
CA GLY A 106 -1.60 34.54 -6.10
C GLY A 106 -1.20 34.01 -4.72
N ASP A 107 -2.19 33.79 -3.85
CA ASP A 107 -2.05 33.20 -2.52
C ASP A 107 -2.18 31.67 -2.52
N ARG A 108 -2.51 31.06 -3.67
CA ARG A 108 -2.61 29.60 -3.83
C ARG A 108 -1.28 28.99 -4.24
N ARG A 109 -1.00 27.81 -3.70
CA ARG A 109 0.15 26.98 -4.05
C ARG A 109 -0.33 25.63 -4.58
N PHE A 110 0.22 25.20 -5.70
CA PHE A 110 -0.04 23.92 -6.33
C PHE A 110 1.26 23.14 -6.45
N GLU A 111 1.20 21.83 -6.23
CA GLU A 111 2.32 20.95 -6.44
C GLU A 111 2.45 20.57 -7.91
N LEU A 112 3.65 20.73 -8.48
CA LEU A 112 3.97 20.25 -9.81
C LEU A 112 4.57 18.85 -9.68
N VAL A 113 3.87 17.84 -10.21
CA VAL A 113 4.31 16.44 -10.14
C VAL A 113 4.70 15.93 -11.53
N VAL A 114 5.89 15.34 -11.63
CA VAL A 114 6.37 14.64 -12.82
C VAL A 114 6.14 13.15 -12.64
N ARG A 115 5.52 12.51 -13.63
CA ARG A 115 5.26 11.06 -13.66
C ARG A 115 4.99 10.57 -15.07
N LEU A 116 5.04 9.25 -15.28
CA LEU A 116 4.71 8.64 -16.56
C LEU A 116 3.21 8.79 -16.91
N PRO A 117 2.87 8.78 -18.20
CA PRO A 117 1.48 8.70 -18.66
C PRO A 117 0.75 7.50 -18.03
N GLU A 118 -0.53 7.69 -17.73
CA GLU A 118 -1.35 6.66 -17.07
C GLU A 118 -1.42 5.34 -17.84
N THR A 119 -1.41 5.39 -19.17
CA THR A 119 -1.42 4.20 -20.04
C THR A 119 -0.20 3.31 -19.83
N VAL A 120 0.97 3.90 -19.57
CA VAL A 120 2.21 3.15 -19.29
C VAL A 120 2.21 2.63 -17.86
N ARG A 121 1.71 3.40 -16.89
CA ARG A 121 1.72 3.02 -15.46
C ARG A 121 0.78 1.88 -15.11
N ARG A 122 -0.28 1.69 -15.88
CA ARG A 122 -1.27 0.63 -15.68
C ARG A 122 -0.89 -0.70 -16.33
N ASP A 123 0.13 -0.69 -17.18
CA ASP A 123 0.55 -1.84 -17.95
C ASP A 123 1.94 -2.28 -17.49
N ILE A 124 2.00 -3.40 -16.77
CA ILE A 124 3.24 -3.97 -16.24
C ILE A 124 4.18 -4.34 -17.38
N ASP A 125 3.64 -4.82 -18.51
CA ASP A 125 4.45 -5.19 -19.67
C ASP A 125 5.11 -3.95 -20.27
N SER A 126 4.38 -2.83 -20.34
CA SER A 126 4.95 -1.53 -20.74
C SER A 126 6.04 -1.05 -19.77
N LEU A 127 5.85 -1.22 -18.45
CA LEU A 127 6.87 -0.87 -17.46
C LEU A 127 8.14 -1.72 -17.57
N ALA A 128 8.02 -2.97 -18.01
CA ALA A 128 9.17 -3.85 -18.22
C ALA A 128 10.15 -3.32 -19.28
N PHE A 129 9.68 -2.52 -20.23
CA PHE A 129 10.50 -1.87 -21.27
C PHE A 129 10.91 -0.44 -20.93
N LEU A 130 10.64 0.04 -19.71
CA LEU A 130 11.03 1.37 -19.28
C LEU A 130 12.56 1.52 -19.39
N PRO A 131 13.07 2.53 -20.12
CA PRO A 131 14.50 2.69 -20.32
C PRO A 131 15.17 3.20 -19.03
N VAL A 132 16.09 2.40 -18.50
CA VAL A 132 16.95 2.75 -17.37
C VAL A 132 18.26 3.33 -17.93
N PRO A 133 18.60 4.59 -17.61
CA PRO A 133 19.81 5.21 -18.13
C PRO A 133 21.06 4.56 -17.53
N LEU A 134 22.06 4.34 -18.39
CA LEU A 134 23.36 3.78 -18.00
C LEU A 134 24.39 4.90 -17.78
N PRO A 135 25.40 4.69 -16.92
CA PRO A 135 26.46 5.68 -16.68
C PRO A 135 27.26 6.07 -17.92
N ASP A 136 27.30 5.20 -18.94
CA ASP A 136 28.01 5.40 -20.20
C ASP A 136 27.20 6.16 -21.27
N GLY A 137 25.99 6.61 -20.93
CA GLY A 137 25.11 7.35 -21.84
C GLY A 137 24.19 6.46 -22.68
N GLY A 138 24.22 5.14 -22.49
CA GLY A 138 23.24 4.21 -23.03
C GLY A 138 21.98 4.07 -22.18
N TYR A 139 21.12 3.11 -22.54
CA TYR A 139 20.02 2.67 -21.70
C TYR A 139 19.84 1.16 -21.80
N VAL A 140 19.23 0.59 -20.77
CA VAL A 140 18.82 -0.82 -20.72
C VAL A 140 17.35 -0.89 -20.30
N PRO A 141 16.52 -1.79 -20.85
CA PRO A 141 15.15 -1.94 -20.37
C PRO A 141 15.12 -2.42 -18.91
N LEU A 142 14.12 -1.97 -18.15
CA LEU A 142 13.96 -2.29 -16.74
C LEU A 142 13.95 -3.80 -16.47
N SER A 143 13.37 -4.60 -17.37
CA SER A 143 13.30 -6.06 -17.27
C SER A 143 14.66 -6.77 -17.22
N GLU A 144 15.73 -6.17 -17.75
CA GLU A 144 17.08 -6.73 -17.68
C GLU A 144 17.68 -6.57 -16.27
N VAL A 145 17.25 -5.55 -15.54
CA VAL A 145 17.87 -5.14 -14.26
C VAL A 145 16.95 -5.29 -13.05
N ALA A 146 15.66 -5.51 -13.25
CA ALA A 146 14.68 -5.77 -12.22
C ALA A 146 13.58 -6.71 -12.72
N GLU A 147 12.89 -7.35 -11.78
CA GLU A 147 11.65 -8.08 -12.00
C GLU A 147 10.50 -7.30 -11.35
N LEU A 148 9.36 -7.26 -12.04
CA LEU A 148 8.17 -6.55 -11.58
C LEU A 148 7.13 -7.57 -11.16
N GLU A 149 6.67 -7.48 -9.92
CA GLU A 149 5.65 -8.36 -9.37
C GLU A 149 4.47 -7.52 -8.87
N LEU A 150 3.25 -7.87 -9.28
CA LEU A 150 2.03 -7.28 -8.72
C LEU A 150 1.43 -8.28 -7.73
N ALA A 151 1.56 -7.97 -6.44
CA ALA A 151 1.07 -8.79 -5.35
C ALA A 151 0.07 -8.02 -4.50
N LEU A 152 -0.80 -8.74 -3.78
CA LEU A 152 -1.64 -8.12 -2.75
C LEU A 152 -0.81 -7.95 -1.49
N ALA A 153 -0.69 -6.72 -1.02
CA ALA A 153 -0.02 -6.39 0.23
C ALA A 153 -1.04 -6.08 1.34
N PRO A 154 -0.61 -6.11 2.61
CA PRO A 154 -1.39 -5.59 3.71
C PRO A 154 -1.74 -4.11 3.51
N THR A 155 -3.01 -3.75 3.71
CA THR A 155 -3.50 -2.36 3.69
C THR A 155 -3.05 -1.60 4.93
N GLN A 156 -2.96 -2.30 6.07
CA GLN A 156 -2.61 -1.75 7.37
C GLN A 156 -1.98 -2.84 8.23
N VAL A 157 -1.00 -2.47 9.04
CA VAL A 157 -0.42 -3.33 10.08
C VAL A 157 -0.57 -2.62 11.42
N SER A 158 -1.49 -3.11 12.25
CA SER A 158 -1.75 -2.58 13.59
C SER A 158 -0.84 -3.29 14.60
N ARG A 159 -0.17 -2.52 15.45
CA ARG A 159 0.74 -3.01 16.49
C ARG A 159 0.37 -2.41 17.84
N GLU A 160 0.39 -3.22 18.89
CA GLU A 160 0.12 -2.79 20.27
C GLU A 160 1.15 -3.44 21.19
N ASN A 161 1.78 -2.64 22.05
CA ASN A 161 2.81 -3.06 23.03
C ASN A 161 4.13 -3.63 22.46
N GLY A 162 4.47 -3.31 21.20
CA GLY A 162 5.76 -3.63 20.59
C GLY A 162 5.87 -5.08 20.16
#